data_AF-A0A1V3MVL6-F1
#
_entry.id   AF-A0A1V3MVL6-F1
#
_cell.length_a   1.000
_cell.length_b   1.000
_cell.length_c   1.000
_cell.angle_alpha   90.00
_cell.angle_beta   90.00
_cell.angle_gamma   90.00
#
_symmetry.space_group_name_H-M   'P 1'
#
loop_
_entity.id
_entity.type
_entity.pdbx_description
1 polymer ?
#
loop_
_entity_poly.entity_id
_entity_poly.type
_entity_poly.pdbx_seq_one_letter_code
_entity_poly.pdbx_strand_id
1 'polypeptide(L)'
;MARIGFLFLVAFCVYFACDRPVFAQPVEFVLQDTVKKKNGKDTLRLDTVQVKRKNNPADDRLNEKKETYKSIYALGDSKEMVALPKKGGIGLSINKLYNKLSRKGRNARKLQRQFEKEYQQDLIREEWHLLTKEYSKLSGDSLRKFRIYYEPTIKWFREHDRYEKIAYIHKCLTYYLDSVDIIHRRLQFPMGNAQL
;
A
#
# COMPACT_ATOMS: atom_id res chain seq x y z
N MET A 1 18.35 -52.75 49.05
CA MET A 1 17.28 -52.15 48.21
C MET A 1 17.78 -51.74 46.81
N ALA A 2 18.62 -52.53 46.13
CA ALA A 2 19.23 -52.14 44.83
C ALA A 2 18.80 -53.03 43.62
N ARG A 3 18.01 -54.10 43.85
CA ARG A 3 17.65 -55.06 42.78
C ARG A 3 16.42 -54.67 41.95
N ILE A 4 15.51 -53.88 42.52
CA ILE A 4 14.28 -53.45 41.84
C ILE A 4 14.57 -52.31 40.85
N GLY A 5 15.47 -51.39 41.20
CA GLY A 5 15.86 -50.29 40.32
C GLY A 5 16.53 -50.74 39.02
N PHE A 6 17.29 -51.84 39.05
CA PHE A 6 17.94 -52.38 37.85
C PHE A 6 16.93 -53.02 36.88
N LEU A 7 15.90 -53.68 37.39
CA LEU A 7 14.82 -54.24 36.56
C LEU A 7 13.98 -53.14 35.90
N PHE A 8 13.72 -52.03 36.60
CA PHE A 8 13.05 -50.88 36.00
C PHE A 8 13.90 -50.22 34.91
N LEU A 9 15.22 -50.11 35.10
CA LEU A 9 16.11 -49.52 34.11
C LEU A 9 16.23 -50.40 32.85
N VAL A 10 16.29 -51.73 33.03
CA VAL A 10 16.26 -52.67 31.89
C VAL A 10 14.91 -52.61 31.16
N ALA A 11 13.79 -52.56 31.89
CA ALA A 11 12.47 -52.42 31.28
C ALA A 11 12.31 -51.09 30.51
N PHE A 12 12.87 -49.99 31.05
CA PHE A 12 12.85 -48.68 30.41
C PHE A 12 13.72 -48.65 29.15
N CYS A 13 14.88 -49.32 29.17
CA CYS A 13 15.74 -49.46 27.98
C CYS A 13 15.10 -50.32 26.88
N VAL A 14 14.37 -51.39 27.23
CA VAL A 14 13.64 -52.21 26.25
C VAL A 14 12.46 -51.42 25.66
N TYR A 15 11.74 -50.65 26.49
CA TYR A 15 10.67 -49.78 26.03
C TYR A 15 11.17 -48.72 25.03
N PHE A 16 12.27 -48.03 25.35
CA PHE A 16 12.87 -47.04 24.44
C PHE A 16 13.55 -47.64 23.19
N ALA A 17 13.94 -48.91 23.22
CA ALA A 17 14.50 -49.60 22.05
C ALA A 17 13.40 -50.07 21.07
N CYS A 18 12.22 -50.43 21.57
CA CYS A 18 11.09 -50.87 20.74
C CYS A 18 10.30 -49.71 20.10
N ASP A 19 10.31 -48.52 20.71
CA ASP A 19 9.59 -47.33 20.19
C ASP A 19 10.31 -46.57 19.08
N ARG A 20 11.36 -47.14 18.48
CA ARG A 20 11.89 -46.60 17.22
C ARG A 20 11.08 -47.16 16.06
N PRO A 21 10.23 -46.37 15.38
CA PRO A 21 9.66 -46.79 14.12
C PRO A 21 10.79 -46.90 13.09
N VAL A 22 11.38 -48.09 12.95
CA VAL A 22 12.19 -48.47 11.80
C VAL A 22 11.22 -48.76 10.66
N PHE A 23 10.66 -47.70 10.10
CA PHE A 23 10.02 -47.75 8.80
C PHE A 23 10.07 -46.34 8.20
N ALA A 24 11.24 -45.99 7.66
CA ALA A 24 11.26 -45.07 6.55
C ALA A 24 10.52 -45.77 5.40
N GLN A 25 9.20 -45.60 5.35
CA GLN A 25 8.48 -45.84 4.12
C GLN A 25 9.17 -44.96 3.07
N PRO A 26 9.64 -45.51 1.93
CA PRO A 26 10.05 -44.64 0.85
C PRO A 26 8.84 -43.75 0.56
N VAL A 27 8.98 -42.45 0.83
CA VAL A 27 8.02 -41.47 0.33
C VAL A 27 8.15 -41.61 -1.18
N GLU A 28 7.21 -42.33 -1.79
CA GLU A 28 7.02 -42.27 -3.22
C GLU A 28 6.78 -40.80 -3.52
N PHE A 29 7.83 -40.12 -3.98
CA PHE A 29 7.66 -38.89 -4.72
C PHE A 29 6.96 -39.29 -6.00
N VAL A 30 5.64 -39.38 -5.94
CA VAL A 30 4.80 -39.36 -7.12
C VAL A 30 5.12 -38.03 -7.76
N LEU A 31 5.95 -38.07 -8.80
CA LEU A 31 6.15 -36.96 -9.70
C LEU A 31 4.79 -36.79 -10.38
N GLN A 32 3.92 -35.98 -9.77
CA GLN A 32 2.68 -35.54 -10.38
C GLN A 32 3.12 -34.69 -11.56
N ASP A 33 3.28 -35.37 -12.69
CA ASP A 33 3.54 -34.75 -13.97
C ASP A 33 2.27 -33.98 -14.34
N THR A 34 2.21 -32.71 -13.92
CA THR A 34 1.05 -31.81 -14.12
C THR A 34 0.75 -31.57 -15.59
N VAL A 35 1.60 -32.08 -16.49
CA VAL A 35 1.44 -32.02 -17.94
C VAL A 35 0.46 -33.09 -18.47
N LYS A 36 0.26 -34.22 -17.77
CA LYS A 36 -0.65 -35.27 -18.24
C LYS A 36 -2.11 -34.92 -17.92
N LYS A 37 -2.80 -34.39 -18.94
CA LYS A 37 -4.25 -34.15 -18.98
C LYS A 37 -5.05 -35.42 -18.66
N LYS A 38 -5.44 -35.60 -17.40
CA LYS A 38 -6.41 -36.65 -17.02
C LYS A 38 -7.82 -36.33 -17.57
N ASN A 39 -8.17 -35.04 -17.70
CA ASN A 39 -9.50 -34.55 -18.11
C ASN A 39 -9.46 -33.43 -19.18
N GLY A 40 -8.39 -33.33 -19.98
CA GLY A 40 -8.31 -32.32 -21.06
C GLY A 40 -8.01 -30.87 -20.63
N LYS A 41 -8.09 -30.54 -19.34
CA LYS A 41 -7.82 -29.21 -18.78
C LYS A 41 -6.38 -29.10 -18.27
N ASP A 42 -5.71 -28.05 -18.70
CA ASP A 42 -4.32 -27.72 -18.36
C ASP A 42 -4.29 -27.07 -16.97
N THR A 43 -3.66 -27.72 -15.98
CA THR A 43 -3.64 -27.24 -14.59
C THR A 43 -2.64 -26.10 -14.36
N LEU A 44 -1.80 -25.79 -15.36
CA LEU A 44 -0.81 -24.70 -15.32
C LEU A 44 -1.34 -23.39 -15.91
N ARG A 45 -2.52 -23.39 -16.54
CA ARG A 45 -3.12 -22.18 -17.09
C ARG A 45 -3.72 -21.33 -15.97
N LEU A 46 -3.01 -20.26 -15.63
CA LEU A 46 -3.53 -19.21 -14.75
C LEU A 46 -4.49 -18.33 -15.54
N ASP A 47 -5.72 -18.20 -15.04
CA ASP A 47 -6.67 -17.25 -15.59
C ASP A 47 -6.18 -15.82 -15.38
N THR A 48 -6.10 -15.04 -16.45
CA THR A 48 -5.75 -13.62 -16.36
C THR A 48 -6.92 -12.86 -15.76
N VAL A 49 -6.80 -12.46 -14.50
CA VAL A 49 -7.81 -11.61 -13.85
C VAL A 49 -7.49 -10.15 -14.16
N GLN A 50 -8.34 -9.51 -14.97
CA GLN A 50 -8.25 -8.06 -15.19
C GLN A 50 -8.82 -7.32 -13.98
N VAL A 51 -7.94 -6.78 -13.13
CA VAL A 51 -8.33 -5.92 -12.01
C VAL A 51 -8.69 -4.54 -12.56
N LYS A 52 -9.97 -4.30 -12.80
CA LYS A 52 -10.47 -2.96 -13.15
C LYS A 52 -10.61 -2.12 -11.89
N ARG A 53 -9.87 -1.02 -11.80
CA ARG A 53 -10.01 -0.05 -10.71
C ARG A 53 -11.33 0.70 -10.86
N LYS A 54 -12.12 0.83 -9.78
CA LYS A 54 -13.31 1.69 -9.76
C LYS A 54 -12.87 3.17 -9.81
N ASN A 55 -13.46 3.96 -10.70
CA ASN A 55 -13.22 5.40 -10.82
C ASN A 55 -14.17 6.18 -9.91
N ASN A 56 -14.11 5.93 -8.61
CA ASN A 56 -14.89 6.69 -7.63
C ASN A 56 -14.23 8.06 -7.40
N PRO A 57 -15.00 9.14 -7.16
CA PRO A 57 -14.43 10.43 -6.77
C PRO A 57 -13.66 10.32 -5.45
N ALA A 58 -12.75 11.27 -5.19
CA ALA A 58 -11.90 11.25 -4.00
C ALA A 58 -12.70 11.13 -2.68
N ASP A 59 -13.84 11.81 -2.59
CA ASP A 59 -14.72 11.79 -1.41
C ASP A 59 -15.28 10.40 -1.13
N ASP A 60 -15.77 9.72 -2.16
CA ASP A 60 -16.33 8.37 -2.03
C ASP A 60 -15.26 7.37 -1.62
N ARG A 61 -14.03 7.50 -2.13
CA ARG A 61 -12.90 6.64 -1.71
C ARG A 61 -12.58 6.83 -0.23
N LEU A 62 -12.61 8.08 0.26
CA LEU A 62 -12.38 8.36 1.66
C LEU A 62 -13.50 7.78 2.54
N ASN A 63 -14.75 7.88 2.10
CA ASN A 63 -15.90 7.33 2.80
C ASN A 63 -15.86 5.79 2.82
N GLU A 64 -15.52 5.14 1.71
CA GLU A 64 -15.29 3.69 1.65
C GLU A 64 -14.19 3.25 2.63
N LYS A 65 -13.09 3.99 2.72
CA LYS A 65 -12.05 3.76 3.73
C LYS A 65 -12.56 3.96 5.15
N LYS A 66 -13.40 4.97 5.41
CA LYS A 66 -14.01 5.18 6.74
C LYS A 66 -14.88 4.02 7.16
N GLU A 67 -15.71 3.50 6.27
CA GLU A 67 -16.56 2.34 6.53
C GLU A 67 -15.72 1.06 6.72
N THR A 68 -14.78 0.80 5.82
CA THR A 68 -13.90 -0.38 5.88
C THR A 68 -13.07 -0.41 7.16
N TYR A 69 -12.57 0.75 7.58
CA TYR A 69 -11.70 0.89 8.76
C TYR A 69 -12.40 1.55 9.94
N LYS A 70 -13.72 1.36 10.11
CA LYS A 70 -14.53 1.98 11.17
C LYS A 70 -13.96 1.79 12.58
N SER A 71 -13.40 0.60 12.85
CA SER A 71 -12.73 0.29 14.13
C SER A 71 -11.50 1.16 14.38
N ILE A 72 -10.69 1.43 13.35
CA ILE A 72 -9.54 2.34 13.42
C ILE A 72 -10.03 3.78 13.63
N TYR A 73 -11.11 4.18 12.98
CA TYR A 73 -11.72 5.50 13.21
C TYR A 73 -12.20 5.69 14.65
N ALA A 74 -12.86 4.67 15.22
CA ALA A 74 -13.26 4.66 16.62
C ALA A 74 -12.07 4.70 17.59
N LEU A 75 -11.01 3.94 17.31
CA LEU A 75 -9.79 3.89 18.15
C LEU A 75 -8.95 5.17 18.08
N GLY A 76 -8.98 5.88 16.95
CA GLY A 76 -8.27 7.15 16.81
C GLY A 76 -9.08 8.36 17.31
N ASP A 77 -10.39 8.19 17.56
CA ASP A 77 -11.19 9.25 18.15
C ASP A 77 -10.75 9.53 19.59
N SER A 78 -10.30 10.75 19.80
CA SER A 78 -9.86 11.29 21.09
C SER A 78 -10.46 12.68 21.35
N LYS A 79 -11.46 13.09 20.53
CA LYS A 79 -12.19 14.34 20.72
C LYS A 79 -13.18 14.18 21.87
N GLU A 80 -13.48 15.25 22.60
CA GLU A 80 -14.51 15.26 23.66
C GLU A 80 -14.24 14.22 24.77
N MET A 81 -12.99 14.12 25.22
CA MET A 81 -12.67 13.27 26.37
C MET A 81 -13.29 13.76 27.67
N VAL A 82 -13.49 15.07 27.78
CA VAL A 82 -14.10 15.74 28.93
C VAL A 82 -15.34 16.48 28.42
N ALA A 83 -16.51 16.05 28.87
CA ALA A 83 -17.76 16.75 28.66
C ALA A 83 -18.05 17.61 29.89
N LEU A 84 -18.17 18.92 29.69
CA LEU A 84 -18.54 19.90 30.72
C LEU A 84 -20.00 20.31 30.51
N PRO A 85 -21.00 19.63 31.11
CA PRO A 85 -22.39 20.06 31.05
C PRO A 85 -22.59 21.44 31.71
N LYS A 86 -23.40 22.28 31.06
CA LYS A 86 -23.72 23.66 31.50
C LYS A 86 -24.37 23.75 32.90
N LYS A 87 -24.87 22.64 33.45
CA LYS A 87 -25.55 22.56 34.76
C LYS A 87 -24.69 21.95 35.87
N GLY A 88 -23.36 22.00 35.74
CA GLY A 88 -22.40 21.46 36.71
C GLY A 88 -22.19 19.96 36.56
N GLY A 89 -20.93 19.53 36.54
CA GLY A 89 -20.51 18.13 36.37
C GLY A 89 -19.33 18.00 35.41
N ILE A 90 -18.50 16.96 35.57
CA ILE A 90 -17.42 16.60 34.65
C ILE A 90 -17.66 15.16 34.20
N GLY A 91 -18.01 14.96 32.93
CA GLY A 91 -18.10 13.64 32.32
C GLY A 91 -16.77 13.26 31.66
N LEU A 92 -16.09 12.22 32.16
CA LEU A 92 -14.86 11.71 31.56
C LEU A 92 -15.13 10.44 30.76
N SER A 93 -14.78 10.45 29.48
CA SER A 93 -14.83 9.24 28.66
C SER A 93 -13.54 8.44 28.82
N ILE A 94 -13.57 7.41 29.68
CA ILE A 94 -12.42 6.54 29.97
C ILE A 94 -11.92 5.86 28.69
N ASN A 95 -12.81 5.42 27.81
CA ASN A 95 -12.45 4.80 26.53
C ASN A 95 -11.66 5.75 25.63
N LYS A 96 -12.08 7.02 25.52
CA LYS A 96 -11.37 8.02 24.71
C LYS A 96 -10.03 8.44 25.34
N LEU A 97 -9.97 8.52 26.67
CA LEU A 97 -8.72 8.74 27.41
C LEU A 97 -7.72 7.60 27.18
N TYR A 98 -8.19 6.35 27.27
CA TYR A 98 -7.41 5.16 26.97
C TYR A 98 -6.95 5.16 25.51
N ASN A 99 -7.82 5.47 24.56
CA ASN A 99 -7.46 5.60 23.14
C ASN A 99 -6.38 6.67 22.91
N LYS A 100 -6.47 7.82 23.59
CA LYS A 100 -5.46 8.88 23.47
C LYS A 100 -4.09 8.44 24.00
N LEU A 101 -4.05 7.69 25.10
CA LEU A 101 -2.80 7.26 25.75
C LEU A 101 -2.22 5.97 25.15
N SER A 102 -3.07 5.07 24.70
CA SER A 102 -2.68 3.74 24.22
C SER A 102 -1.84 3.80 22.95
N ARG A 103 -0.93 2.82 22.81
CA ARG A 103 -0.15 2.60 21.58
C ARG A 103 -1.07 2.33 20.38
N LYS A 104 -2.17 1.59 20.60
CA LYS A 104 -3.16 1.28 19.57
C LYS A 104 -3.84 2.54 19.02
N GLY A 105 -4.32 3.45 19.89
CA GLY A 105 -4.94 4.70 19.42
C GLY A 105 -3.93 5.71 18.84
N ARG A 106 -2.66 5.67 19.27
CA ARG A 106 -1.58 6.42 18.57
C ARG A 106 -1.37 5.91 17.14
N ASN A 107 -1.30 4.61 16.95
CA ASN A 107 -1.13 4.01 15.61
C ASN A 107 -2.36 4.23 14.74
N ALA A 108 -3.57 4.14 15.30
CA ALA A 108 -4.81 4.45 14.60
C ALA A 108 -4.82 5.88 14.05
N ARG A 109 -4.41 6.87 14.85
CA ARG A 109 -4.28 8.27 14.39
C ARG A 109 -3.21 8.46 13.33
N LYS A 110 -2.09 7.72 13.38
CA LYS A 110 -1.08 7.74 12.32
C LYS A 110 -1.68 7.24 11.00
N LEU A 111 -2.46 6.17 11.04
CA LEU A 111 -3.13 5.62 9.87
C LEU A 111 -4.21 6.57 9.32
N GLN A 112 -5.02 7.18 10.19
CA GLN A 112 -5.99 8.22 9.78
C GLN A 112 -5.31 9.39 9.07
N ARG A 113 -4.16 9.88 9.56
CA ARG A 113 -3.38 10.94 8.90
C ARG A 113 -2.87 10.50 7.53
N GLN A 114 -2.54 9.21 7.37
CA GLN A 114 -2.14 8.67 6.08
C GLN A 114 -3.32 8.67 5.09
N PHE A 115 -4.50 8.23 5.54
CA PHE A 115 -5.71 8.32 4.71
C PHE A 115 -6.07 9.74 4.33
N GLU A 116 -5.92 10.70 5.25
CA GLU A 116 -6.13 12.11 4.95
C GLU A 116 -5.14 12.61 3.89
N LYS A 117 -3.85 12.27 4.01
CA LYS A 117 -2.84 12.63 3.00
C LYS A 117 -3.17 12.05 1.63
N GLU A 118 -3.57 10.78 1.58
CA GLU A 118 -3.96 10.12 0.34
C GLU A 118 -5.19 10.78 -0.29
N TYR A 119 -6.18 11.15 0.51
CA TYR A 119 -7.36 11.89 0.06
C TYR A 119 -6.97 13.26 -0.53
N GLN A 120 -6.10 14.01 0.15
CA GLN A 120 -5.62 15.29 -0.39
C GLN A 120 -4.86 15.11 -1.71
N GLN A 121 -4.05 14.07 -1.85
CA GLN A 121 -3.38 13.75 -3.12
C GLN A 121 -4.39 13.37 -4.21
N ASP A 122 -5.42 12.61 -3.89
CA ASP A 122 -6.43 12.19 -4.85
C ASP A 122 -7.23 13.39 -5.38
N LEU A 123 -7.56 14.36 -4.53
CA LEU A 123 -8.17 15.63 -4.95
C LEU A 123 -7.29 16.39 -5.94
N ILE A 124 -5.99 16.53 -5.63
CA ILE A 124 -5.04 17.17 -6.54
C ILE A 124 -5.00 16.43 -7.87
N ARG A 125 -4.87 15.09 -7.85
CA ARG A 125 -4.79 14.30 -9.08
C ARG A 125 -6.00 14.47 -9.97
N GLU A 126 -7.21 14.48 -9.39
CA GLU A 126 -8.44 14.66 -10.16
C GLU A 126 -8.43 15.97 -10.94
N GLU A 127 -8.13 17.10 -10.29
CA GLU A 127 -8.12 18.40 -10.96
C GLU A 127 -6.86 18.63 -11.81
N TRP A 128 -5.68 18.26 -11.31
CA TRP A 128 -4.39 18.39 -12.00
C TRP A 128 -4.33 17.56 -13.29
N HIS A 129 -4.87 16.34 -13.29
CA HIS A 129 -4.88 15.52 -14.50
C HIS A 129 -5.77 16.12 -15.59
N LEU A 130 -6.89 16.74 -15.21
CA LEU A 130 -7.76 17.44 -16.16
C LEU A 130 -7.04 18.65 -16.76
N LEU A 131 -6.50 19.53 -15.91
CA LEU A 131 -5.78 20.74 -16.37
C LEU A 131 -4.58 20.40 -17.25
N THR A 132 -3.75 19.45 -16.84
CA THR A 132 -2.59 19.05 -17.64
C THR A 132 -2.98 18.37 -18.95
N LYS A 133 -4.12 17.65 -19.00
CA LYS A 133 -4.60 17.06 -20.25
C LYS A 133 -5.08 18.14 -21.23
N GLU A 134 -5.68 19.21 -20.72
CA GLU A 134 -6.22 20.31 -21.51
C GLU A 134 -5.12 21.26 -22.02
N TYR A 135 -4.20 21.68 -21.14
CA TYR A 135 -3.23 22.73 -21.44
C TYR A 135 -1.83 22.24 -21.83
N SER A 136 -1.49 20.98 -21.55
CA SER A 136 -0.21 20.44 -22.00
C SER A 136 -0.31 19.82 -23.39
N LYS A 137 0.74 19.99 -24.19
CA LYS A 137 0.89 19.32 -25.50
C LYS A 137 1.50 17.91 -25.36
N LEU A 138 1.73 17.44 -24.13
CA LEU A 138 2.38 16.17 -23.86
C LEU A 138 1.35 15.03 -23.90
N SER A 139 1.76 13.88 -24.41
CA SER A 139 0.94 12.66 -24.45
C SER A 139 1.68 11.45 -23.90
N GLY A 140 0.93 10.38 -23.57
CA GLY A 140 1.48 9.11 -23.13
C GLY A 140 2.40 9.19 -21.91
N ASP A 141 3.59 8.62 -22.06
CA ASP A 141 4.58 8.48 -20.98
C ASP A 141 5.18 9.79 -20.51
N SER A 142 5.40 10.73 -21.44
CA SER A 142 5.95 12.07 -21.12
C SER A 142 4.98 12.85 -20.25
N LEU A 143 3.68 12.79 -20.55
CA LEU A 143 2.63 13.40 -19.73
C LEU A 143 2.57 12.79 -18.33
N ARG A 144 2.66 11.45 -18.23
CA ARG A 144 2.68 10.76 -16.93
C ARG A 144 3.87 11.23 -16.08
N LYS A 145 5.07 11.28 -16.67
CA LYS A 145 6.29 11.74 -15.99
C LYS A 145 6.17 13.20 -15.55
N PHE A 146 5.72 14.07 -16.45
CA PHE A 146 5.50 15.49 -16.16
C PHE A 146 4.58 15.69 -14.95
N ARG A 147 3.45 14.98 -14.90
CA ARG A 147 2.50 15.07 -13.78
C ARG A 147 3.12 14.69 -12.45
N ILE A 148 3.94 13.63 -12.42
CA ILE A 148 4.61 13.15 -11.21
C ILE A 148 5.67 14.16 -10.73
N TYR A 149 6.46 14.72 -11.66
CA TYR A 149 7.56 15.61 -11.29
C TYR A 149 7.10 16.98 -10.81
N TYR A 150 6.02 17.52 -11.39
CA TYR A 150 5.56 18.89 -11.11
C TYR A 150 4.24 18.93 -10.33
N GLU A 151 3.84 17.84 -9.67
CA GLU A 151 2.62 17.78 -8.86
C GLU A 151 2.67 18.87 -7.76
N PRO A 152 1.71 19.82 -7.74
CA PRO A 152 1.69 20.86 -6.73
C PRO A 152 1.24 20.31 -5.37
N THR A 153 1.57 21.03 -4.30
CA THR A 153 1.05 20.70 -2.96
C THR A 153 -0.39 21.17 -2.81
N ILE A 154 -1.22 20.44 -2.04
CA ILE A 154 -2.63 20.79 -1.81
C ILE A 154 -2.84 22.23 -1.34
N LYS A 155 -1.94 22.72 -0.46
CA LYS A 155 -2.00 24.08 0.08
C LYS A 155 -1.92 25.11 -1.04
N TRP A 156 -0.87 25.00 -1.87
CA TRP A 156 -0.69 25.85 -3.05
C TRP A 156 -1.90 25.76 -3.98
N PHE A 157 -2.39 24.55 -4.22
CA PHE A 157 -3.49 24.29 -5.13
C PHE A 157 -4.84 24.89 -4.68
N ARG A 158 -5.06 25.05 -3.37
CA ARG A 158 -6.25 25.70 -2.81
C ARG A 158 -6.13 27.22 -2.73
N GLU A 159 -4.92 27.73 -2.61
CA GLU A 159 -4.63 29.17 -2.48
C GLU A 159 -4.68 29.89 -3.83
N HIS A 160 -4.42 29.18 -4.92
CA HIS A 160 -4.26 29.78 -6.25
C HIS A 160 -5.49 29.59 -7.14
N ASP A 161 -5.79 30.63 -7.92
CA ASP A 161 -6.90 30.63 -8.87
C ASP A 161 -6.60 29.77 -10.11
N ARG A 162 -7.64 29.48 -10.90
CA ARG A 162 -7.51 28.67 -12.12
C ARG A 162 -6.47 29.25 -13.10
N TYR A 163 -6.42 30.57 -13.27
CA TYR A 163 -5.45 31.21 -14.16
C TYR A 163 -4.01 31.03 -13.68
N GLU A 164 -3.78 31.15 -12.37
CA GLU A 164 -2.46 30.95 -11.78
C GLU A 164 -2.01 29.49 -11.89
N LYS A 165 -2.95 28.54 -11.73
CA LYS A 165 -2.70 27.11 -11.99
C LYS A 165 -2.27 26.86 -13.44
N ILE A 166 -2.90 27.51 -14.41
CA ILE A 166 -2.54 27.38 -15.83
C ILE A 166 -1.17 27.99 -16.11
N ALA A 167 -0.90 29.19 -15.57
CA ALA A 167 0.41 29.84 -15.70
C ALA A 167 1.53 28.97 -15.10
N TYR A 168 1.28 28.34 -13.95
CA TYR A 168 2.18 27.37 -13.35
C TYR A 168 2.45 26.17 -14.26
N ILE A 169 1.40 25.59 -14.89
CA ILE A 169 1.56 24.49 -15.86
C ILE A 169 2.49 24.90 -17.00
N HIS A 170 2.28 26.08 -17.59
CA HIS A 170 3.12 26.57 -18.70
C HIS A 170 4.58 26.72 -18.27
N LYS A 171 4.82 27.32 -17.10
CA LYS A 171 6.17 27.46 -16.55
C LYS A 171 6.86 26.11 -16.30
N CYS A 172 6.14 25.16 -15.72
CA CYS A 172 6.66 23.81 -15.50
C CYS A 172 6.92 23.08 -16.83
N LEU A 173 6.03 23.25 -17.81
CA LEU A 173 6.16 22.65 -19.13
C LEU A 173 7.42 23.15 -19.85
N THR A 174 7.73 24.45 -19.76
CA THR A 174 8.96 24.99 -20.34
C THR A 174 10.21 24.37 -19.70
N TYR A 175 10.23 24.20 -18.38
CA TYR A 175 11.36 23.56 -17.70
C TYR A 175 11.49 22.08 -18.04
N TYR A 176 10.36 21.38 -18.16
CA TYR A 176 10.35 19.99 -18.55
C TYR A 176 10.97 19.80 -19.95
N LEU A 177 10.53 20.57 -20.93
CA LEU A 177 11.03 20.49 -22.30
C LEU A 177 12.51 20.85 -22.39
N ASP A 178 12.94 21.91 -21.71
CA ASP A 178 14.35 22.31 -21.64
C ASP A 178 15.24 21.20 -21.04
N SER A 179 14.80 20.58 -19.94
CA SER A 179 15.53 19.45 -19.35
C SER A 179 15.64 18.25 -20.30
N VAL A 180 14.58 17.96 -21.06
CA VAL A 180 14.56 16.89 -22.05
C VAL A 180 15.56 17.17 -23.17
N ASP A 181 15.62 18.41 -23.66
CA ASP A 181 16.58 18.83 -24.69
C ASP A 181 18.04 18.74 -24.19
N ILE A 182 18.31 19.18 -22.96
CA ILE A 182 19.63 19.05 -22.33
C ILE A 182 20.04 17.58 -22.22
N ILE A 183 19.13 16.70 -21.77
CA ILE A 183 19.39 15.27 -21.65
C ILE A 183 19.66 14.66 -23.02
N HIS A 184 18.84 14.98 -24.03
CA HIS A 184 19.05 14.49 -25.39
C HIS A 184 20.40 14.93 -25.96
N ARG A 185 20.78 16.20 -25.80
CA ARG A 185 22.09 16.71 -26.24
C ARG A 185 23.25 16.00 -25.56
N ARG A 186 23.12 15.65 -24.27
CA ARG A 186 24.17 14.94 -23.52
C ARG A 186 24.24 13.45 -23.84
N LEU A 187 23.11 12.83 -24.18
CA LEU A 187 23.05 11.41 -24.55
C LEU A 187 23.41 11.16 -26.02
N GLN A 188 23.37 12.20 -26.87
CA GLN A 188 23.91 12.12 -28.21
C GLN A 188 25.41 11.82 -28.11
N PHE A 189 25.78 10.58 -28.40
CA PHE A 189 27.17 10.21 -28.62
C PHE A 189 27.73 11.05 -29.77
N PRO A 190 29.01 11.45 -29.74
CA PRO A 190 29.65 12.15 -30.84
C PRO A 190 29.80 11.21 -32.06
N MET A 191 28.70 10.96 -32.78
CA MET A 191 28.67 10.21 -34.04
C MET A 191 28.91 11.15 -35.24
N GLY A 192 29.61 12.26 -35.04
CA GLY A 192 29.83 13.29 -36.05
C GLY A 192 31.03 13.07 -36.96
N ASN A 193 31.92 12.11 -36.65
CA ASN A 193 33.22 11.97 -37.34
C ASN A 193 33.51 10.56 -37.89
N ALA A 194 32.56 9.62 -37.80
CA ALA A 194 32.73 8.30 -38.42
C ALA A 194 32.25 8.37 -39.87
N GLN A 195 33.15 8.78 -40.77
CA GLN A 195 33.00 8.50 -42.20
C GLN A 195 33.10 6.98 -42.37
N LEU A 196 32.02 6.35 -42.86
CA LEU A 196 32.06 5.01 -43.44
C LEU A 196 32.58 5.11 -44.87
#